data_AF-A0A4S5A0L5-F1
#
_entry.id   AF-A0A4S5A0L5-F1
#
_cell.length_a   1.000
_cell.length_b   1.000
_cell.length_c   1.000
_cell.angle_alpha   90.00
_cell.angle_beta   90.00
_cell.angle_gamma   90.00
#
_symmetry.space_group_name_H-M   'P 1'
#
loop_
_entity.id
_entity.type
_entity.pdbx_description
1 polymer ?
#
loop_
_entity_poly.entity_id
_entity_poly.type
_entity_poly.pdbx_seq_one_letter_code
_entity_poly.pdbx_strand_id
1 'polypeptide(L)'
;MPAMFTSLLRSYSGLNPPSRPPPSFYEVHFVISCHDAAMNPARLDRALKILEYLAHHQEGSALKGMCEDLDLPMSSAHDLMAALVELDVVRQSDPKTYILGPRALVLALSILDSIDLRQVTRPFLARLCEQVGENTYLALRSGSTVTYADRHEAGQNVAIVMKLGSPRPLHATSIGKLLSAFNPDLEAEALKPAHLEPLTARTIIERDALRAELAMIRERGYSVTDGESVEGIVAIATPIFSATGAVDAAVHISAPRGRLTGDRLPVVLTEMLRTSAAISEQLGAPSEVVRPDLASVAALEADRVRRGHARGLT
;
A
#
# COMPACT_ATOMS: atom_id res chain seq x y z
N MET A 1 29.46 -66.11 39.68
CA MET A 1 28.24 -65.32 39.42
C MET A 1 28.59 -64.19 38.44
N PRO A 2 27.72 -63.93 37.45
CA PRO A 2 28.02 -63.62 36.04
C PRO A 2 27.63 -62.14 35.69
N ALA A 3 27.68 -61.55 34.48
CA ALA A 3 27.95 -61.90 33.08
C ALA A 3 28.31 -60.56 32.33
N MET A 4 29.36 -60.51 31.51
CA MET A 4 29.37 -60.49 30.01
C MET A 4 28.61 -59.31 29.37
N PHE A 5 29.17 -58.39 28.56
CA PHE A 5 30.26 -58.41 27.55
C PHE A 5 30.14 -59.53 26.49
N THR A 6 29.47 -59.23 25.36
CA THR A 6 29.79 -59.71 23.98
C THR A 6 28.88 -58.93 23.02
N SER A 7 29.40 -58.07 22.13
CA SER A 7 29.98 -58.37 20.81
C SER A 7 28.95 -58.36 19.68
N LEU A 8 29.07 -57.42 18.73
CA LEU A 8 29.48 -57.73 17.35
C LEU A 8 29.54 -56.47 16.46
N LEU A 9 30.74 -56.23 15.94
CA LEU A 9 31.04 -55.42 14.76
C LEU A 9 30.75 -56.23 13.48
N ARG A 10 30.48 -55.50 12.38
CA ARG A 10 30.31 -55.95 10.97
C ARG A 10 29.01 -56.75 10.76
N SER A 11 28.16 -56.43 9.80
CA SER A 11 28.38 -55.93 8.44
C SER A 11 27.00 -55.63 7.85
N TYR A 12 26.80 -54.47 7.24
CA TYR A 12 26.08 -54.32 5.97
C TYR A 12 26.37 -52.92 5.43
N SER A 13 27.46 -52.85 4.66
CA SER A 13 27.74 -51.82 3.69
C SER A 13 26.60 -51.79 2.68
N GLY A 14 26.08 -50.60 2.39
CA GLY A 14 25.14 -50.37 1.29
C GLY A 14 23.73 -50.08 1.77
N LEU A 15 23.41 -48.80 1.89
CA LEU A 15 22.17 -48.17 1.46
C LEU A 15 22.34 -46.65 1.65
N ASN A 16 22.17 -45.90 0.55
CA ASN A 16 22.16 -44.44 0.50
C ASN A 16 21.25 -43.84 1.59
N PRO A 17 21.54 -42.62 2.11
CA PRO A 17 20.58 -41.91 2.96
C PRO A 17 19.28 -41.66 2.17
N PRO A 18 18.09 -41.86 2.75
CA PRO A 18 16.85 -41.46 2.12
C PRO A 18 16.81 -39.93 2.00
N SER A 19 17.00 -39.45 0.77
CA SER A 19 16.79 -38.08 0.34
C SER A 19 15.29 -37.81 0.16
N ARG A 20 14.57 -37.54 1.26
CA ARG A 20 13.24 -36.90 1.16
C ARG A 20 13.02 -35.87 2.28
N PRO A 21 12.67 -34.62 1.95
CA PRO A 21 12.10 -33.67 2.91
C PRO A 21 10.67 -34.10 3.30
N PRO A 22 10.10 -33.56 4.39
CA PRO A 22 8.77 -33.95 4.88
C PRO A 22 7.63 -33.62 3.89
N PRO A 23 6.52 -34.40 3.85
CA PRO A 23 5.28 -34.01 3.17
C PRO A 23 4.55 -32.96 4.04
N SER A 24 3.72 -32.04 3.56
CA SER A 24 2.96 -31.92 2.31
C SER A 24 2.62 -30.44 2.09
N PHE A 25 2.95 -29.90 0.92
CA PHE A 25 2.17 -28.81 0.34
C PHE A 25 0.76 -29.35 0.09
N TYR A 26 -0.26 -28.60 0.48
CA TYR A 26 -1.61 -28.82 -0.04
C TYR A 26 -1.57 -28.44 -1.53
N GLU A 27 -1.37 -29.42 -2.40
CA GLU A 27 -1.68 -29.27 -3.83
C GLU A 27 -3.20 -29.16 -3.96
N VAL A 28 -3.70 -27.92 -3.95
CA VAL A 28 -5.06 -27.64 -4.40
C VAL A 28 -5.04 -27.78 -5.92
N HIS A 29 -5.33 -28.98 -6.40
CA HIS A 29 -5.61 -29.22 -7.81
C HIS A 29 -6.89 -28.46 -8.20
N PHE A 30 -6.73 -27.25 -8.74
CA PHE A 30 -7.80 -26.54 -9.43
C PHE A 30 -8.01 -27.19 -10.80
N VAL A 31 -9.06 -28.00 -10.91
CA VAL A 31 -9.57 -28.41 -12.22
C VAL A 31 -10.62 -27.38 -12.64
N ILE A 32 -10.20 -26.38 -13.42
CA ILE A 32 -11.15 -25.54 -14.15
C ILE A 32 -11.56 -26.33 -15.39
N SER A 33 -12.67 -27.05 -15.31
CA SER A 33 -13.34 -27.57 -16.50
C SER A 33 -14.01 -26.39 -17.20
N CYS A 34 -13.29 -25.76 -18.14
CA CYS A 34 -13.86 -24.76 -19.01
C CYS A 34 -14.56 -25.50 -20.15
N HIS A 35 -15.89 -25.57 -20.11
CA HIS A 35 -16.67 -26.02 -21.26
C HIS A 35 -16.78 -24.86 -22.25
N ASP A 36 -16.46 -25.13 -23.51
CA ASP A 36 -16.51 -24.18 -24.63
C ASP A 36 -17.86 -23.44 -24.68
N ALA A 37 -17.84 -22.18 -24.29
CA ALA A 37 -18.83 -21.18 -24.68
C ALA A 37 -18.10 -19.84 -24.77
N ALA A 38 -18.20 -19.16 -25.92
CA ALA A 38 -17.67 -17.82 -26.10
C ALA A 38 -18.07 -16.92 -24.92
N MET A 39 -17.12 -16.66 -24.02
CA MET A 39 -17.39 -15.99 -22.74
C MET A 39 -17.81 -14.54 -23.02
N ASN A 40 -19.08 -14.23 -22.77
CA ASN A 40 -19.62 -12.89 -22.96
C ASN A 40 -18.93 -11.92 -21.96
N PRO A 41 -18.16 -10.92 -22.43
CA PRO A 41 -17.44 -9.99 -21.54
C PRO A 41 -18.38 -9.28 -20.56
N ALA A 42 -19.61 -8.99 -20.98
CA ALA A 42 -20.62 -8.33 -20.15
C ALA A 42 -21.11 -9.23 -19.00
N ARG A 43 -21.02 -10.57 -19.14
CA ARG A 43 -21.40 -11.50 -18.07
C ARG A 43 -20.34 -11.55 -16.98
N LEU A 44 -19.06 -11.50 -17.36
CA LEU A 44 -17.94 -11.47 -16.43
C LEU A 44 -17.88 -10.15 -15.65
N ASP A 45 -18.08 -9.02 -16.33
CA ASP A 45 -18.17 -7.69 -15.71
C ASP A 45 -19.25 -7.62 -14.61
N ARG A 46 -20.44 -8.16 -14.90
CA ARG A 46 -21.53 -8.24 -13.92
C ARG A 46 -21.19 -9.13 -12.73
N ALA A 47 -20.51 -10.25 -12.96
CA ALA A 47 -20.08 -11.13 -11.89
C ALA A 47 -19.11 -10.41 -10.94
N LEU A 48 -18.13 -9.68 -11.50
CA LEU A 48 -17.20 -8.86 -10.72
C LEU A 48 -17.94 -7.77 -9.92
N LYS A 49 -18.86 -7.03 -10.54
CA LYS A 49 -19.68 -6.02 -9.85
C LYS A 49 -20.48 -6.58 -8.68
N ILE A 50 -21.05 -7.79 -8.83
CA ILE A 50 -21.75 -8.47 -7.73
C ILE A 50 -20.78 -8.79 -6.59
N LEU A 51 -19.57 -9.29 -6.89
CA LEU A 51 -18.56 -9.58 -5.87
C LEU A 51 -18.07 -8.32 -5.16
N GLU A 52 -17.80 -7.25 -5.90
CA GLU A 52 -17.43 -5.93 -5.36
C GLU A 52 -18.55 -5.38 -4.46
N TYR A 53 -19.80 -5.45 -4.90
CA TYR A 53 -20.95 -5.02 -4.11
C TYR A 53 -21.03 -5.79 -2.78
N LEU A 54 -20.91 -7.12 -2.82
CA LEU A 54 -20.91 -7.96 -1.62
C LEU A 54 -19.70 -7.70 -0.72
N ALA A 55 -18.54 -7.35 -1.28
CA ALA A 55 -17.36 -6.98 -0.50
C ALA A 55 -17.59 -5.71 0.35
N HIS A 56 -18.41 -4.78 -0.14
CA HIS A 56 -18.79 -3.56 0.58
C HIS A 56 -19.97 -3.75 1.56
N HIS A 57 -20.69 -4.89 1.49
CA HIS A 57 -21.84 -5.21 2.33
C HIS A 57 -21.55 -6.43 3.22
N GLN A 58 -20.85 -6.21 4.34
CA GLN A 58 -20.38 -7.30 5.22
C GLN A 58 -21.51 -8.14 5.83
N GLU A 59 -22.69 -7.57 6.05
CA GLU A 59 -23.88 -8.28 6.52
C GLU A 59 -24.60 -9.07 5.40
N GLY A 60 -24.16 -8.88 4.15
CA GLY A 60 -24.76 -9.45 2.96
C GLY A 60 -25.88 -8.62 2.37
N SER A 61 -26.38 -9.08 1.22
CA SER A 61 -27.48 -8.42 0.52
C SER A 61 -28.42 -9.42 -0.15
N ALA A 62 -29.66 -9.00 -0.31
CA ALA A 62 -30.64 -9.76 -1.07
C ALA A 62 -30.46 -9.54 -2.56
N LEU A 63 -30.66 -10.60 -3.36
CA LEU A 63 -30.48 -10.53 -4.82
C LEU A 63 -31.30 -9.42 -5.48
N LYS A 64 -32.52 -9.18 -4.97
CA LYS A 64 -33.38 -8.10 -5.47
C LYS A 64 -32.75 -6.72 -5.25
N GLY A 65 -32.22 -6.45 -4.05
CA GLY A 65 -31.57 -5.19 -3.73
C GLY A 65 -30.31 -4.98 -4.58
N MET A 66 -29.49 -6.04 -4.74
CA MET A 66 -28.32 -6.00 -5.63
C MET A 66 -28.69 -5.68 -7.08
N CYS A 67 -29.80 -6.22 -7.60
CA CYS A 67 -30.24 -5.92 -8.97
C CYS A 67 -30.68 -4.46 -9.14
N GLU A 68 -31.35 -3.91 -8.13
CA GLU A 68 -31.79 -2.50 -8.11
C GLU A 68 -30.57 -1.56 -8.06
N ASP A 69 -29.60 -1.83 -7.19
CA ASP A 69 -28.43 -0.96 -7.00
C ASP A 69 -27.43 -1.03 -8.16
N LEU A 70 -27.28 -2.20 -8.79
CA LEU A 70 -26.31 -2.43 -9.87
C LEU A 70 -26.92 -2.32 -11.28
N ASP A 71 -28.22 -1.98 -11.40
CA ASP A 71 -29.00 -1.95 -12.65
C ASP A 71 -28.84 -3.26 -13.47
N LEU A 72 -29.05 -4.40 -12.80
CA LEU A 72 -28.88 -5.74 -13.39
C LEU A 72 -30.23 -6.39 -13.71
N PRO A 73 -30.39 -7.03 -14.90
CA PRO A 73 -31.57 -7.83 -15.19
C PRO A 73 -31.69 -9.04 -14.24
N MET A 74 -32.84 -9.19 -13.58
CA MET A 74 -33.09 -10.21 -12.56
C MET A 74 -32.79 -11.65 -13.04
N SER A 75 -33.15 -11.99 -14.28
CA SER A 75 -32.86 -13.32 -14.86
C SER A 75 -31.36 -13.59 -14.98
N SER A 76 -30.60 -12.62 -15.50
CA SER A 76 -29.14 -12.73 -15.63
C SER A 76 -28.44 -12.76 -14.26
N ALA A 77 -28.97 -12.03 -13.28
CA ALA A 77 -28.41 -11.99 -11.93
C ALA A 77 -28.64 -13.30 -11.18
N HIS A 78 -29.80 -13.94 -11.35
CA HIS A 78 -30.07 -15.28 -10.80
C HIS A 78 -29.08 -16.33 -11.33
N ASP A 79 -28.89 -16.39 -12.65
CA ASP A 79 -27.99 -17.36 -13.27
C ASP A 79 -26.52 -17.13 -12.86
N LEU A 80 -26.11 -15.86 -12.73
CA LEU A 80 -24.78 -15.50 -12.24
C LEU A 80 -24.61 -15.87 -10.76
N MET A 81 -25.59 -15.56 -9.93
CA MET A 81 -25.55 -15.85 -8.50
C MET A 81 -25.50 -17.36 -8.24
N ALA A 82 -26.29 -18.15 -8.97
CA ALA A 82 -26.24 -19.61 -8.88
C ALA A 82 -24.84 -20.15 -9.20
N ALA A 83 -24.22 -19.66 -10.28
CA ALA A 83 -22.85 -20.05 -10.63
C ALA A 83 -21.82 -19.61 -9.59
N LEU A 84 -21.94 -18.39 -9.03
CA LEU A 84 -21.03 -17.90 -7.98
C LEU A 84 -21.16 -18.69 -6.67
N VAL A 85 -22.36 -19.17 -6.35
CA VAL A 85 -22.63 -20.08 -5.22
C VAL A 85 -22.06 -21.47 -5.48
N GLU A 86 -22.27 -22.02 -6.68
CA GLU A 86 -21.69 -23.32 -7.08
C GLU A 86 -20.15 -23.30 -7.06
N LEU A 87 -19.55 -22.15 -7.37
CA LEU A 87 -18.11 -21.96 -7.33
C LEU A 87 -17.57 -21.64 -5.92
N ASP A 88 -18.41 -21.58 -4.88
CA ASP A 88 -18.07 -21.20 -3.50
C ASP A 88 -17.49 -19.78 -3.34
N VAL A 89 -17.62 -18.91 -4.36
CA VAL A 89 -17.18 -17.51 -4.30
C VAL A 89 -18.20 -16.65 -3.55
N VAL A 90 -19.46 -17.05 -3.59
CA VAL A 90 -20.58 -16.49 -2.81
C VAL A 90 -21.25 -17.62 -2.03
N ARG A 91 -21.86 -17.32 -0.89
CA ARG A 91 -22.72 -18.26 -0.15
C ARG A 91 -23.96 -17.55 0.38
N GLN A 92 -25.00 -18.31 0.68
CA GLN A 92 -26.16 -17.80 1.39
C GLN A 92 -25.90 -17.86 2.91
N SER A 93 -26.09 -16.74 3.62
CA SER A 93 -26.12 -16.73 5.09
C SER A 93 -27.49 -17.14 5.62
N ASP A 94 -28.55 -16.69 4.93
CA ASP A 94 -29.96 -16.96 5.18
C ASP A 94 -30.70 -17.12 3.83
N PRO A 95 -31.96 -17.60 3.78
CA PRO A 95 -32.65 -17.93 2.52
C PRO A 95 -32.76 -16.81 1.47
N LYS A 96 -32.53 -15.55 1.87
CA LYS A 96 -32.58 -14.39 0.99
C LYS A 96 -31.30 -13.57 0.97
N THR A 97 -30.29 -13.91 1.76
CA THR A 97 -29.12 -13.06 1.99
C THR A 97 -27.87 -13.75 1.48
N TYR A 98 -27.18 -13.09 0.55
CA TYR A 98 -25.93 -13.55 -0.04
C TYR A 98 -24.76 -12.78 0.55
N ILE A 99 -23.65 -13.48 0.78
CA ILE A 99 -22.38 -12.94 1.28
C ILE A 99 -21.21 -13.60 0.53
N LEU A 100 -20.02 -13.01 0.60
CA LEU A 100 -18.81 -13.65 0.06
C LEU A 100 -18.57 -15.02 0.71
N GLY A 101 -18.25 -15.99 -0.15
CA GLY A 101 -18.02 -17.38 0.19
C GLY A 101 -16.55 -17.68 0.51
N PRO A 102 -16.25 -18.91 0.97
CA PRO A 102 -14.91 -19.30 1.38
C PRO A 102 -13.87 -19.21 0.25
N ARG A 103 -14.26 -19.39 -1.03
CA ARG A 103 -13.32 -19.26 -2.14
C ARG A 103 -12.84 -17.82 -2.35
N ALA A 104 -13.69 -16.83 -2.08
CA ALA A 104 -13.30 -15.42 -2.10
C ALA A 104 -12.23 -15.13 -1.03
N LEU A 105 -12.36 -15.72 0.17
CA LEU A 105 -11.34 -15.63 1.22
C LEU A 105 -10.03 -16.29 0.80
N VAL A 106 -10.07 -17.49 0.20
CA VAL A 106 -8.86 -18.17 -0.30
C VAL A 106 -8.14 -17.32 -1.34
N LEU A 107 -8.86 -16.75 -2.30
CA LEU A 107 -8.29 -15.83 -3.30
C LEU A 107 -7.66 -14.61 -2.64
N ALA A 108 -8.34 -13.98 -1.68
CA ALA A 108 -7.81 -12.85 -0.92
C ALA A 108 -6.53 -13.23 -0.15
N LEU A 109 -6.51 -14.37 0.54
CA LEU A 109 -5.35 -14.86 1.28
C LEU A 109 -4.16 -15.18 0.35
N SER A 110 -4.40 -15.80 -0.81
CA SER A 110 -3.35 -16.05 -1.81
C SER A 110 -2.77 -14.76 -2.39
N ILE A 111 -3.60 -13.73 -2.56
CA ILE A 111 -3.14 -12.40 -2.96
C ILE A 111 -2.31 -11.76 -1.84
N LEU A 112 -2.80 -11.77 -0.60
CA LEU A 112 -2.09 -11.21 0.54
C LEU A 112 -0.74 -11.90 0.83
N ASP A 113 -0.65 -13.21 0.59
CA ASP A 113 0.60 -13.98 0.72
C ASP A 113 1.59 -13.72 -0.43
N SER A 114 1.10 -13.26 -1.60
CA SER A 114 1.92 -13.03 -2.79
C SER A 114 2.29 -11.56 -3.04
N ILE A 115 1.58 -10.59 -2.47
CA ILE A 115 1.94 -9.17 -2.59
C ILE A 115 3.12 -8.85 -1.66
N ASP A 116 4.33 -8.99 -2.21
CA ASP A 116 5.48 -8.27 -1.70
C ASP A 116 5.46 -6.85 -2.29
N LEU A 117 4.95 -5.90 -1.51
CA LEU A 117 4.86 -4.48 -1.90
C LEU A 117 6.22 -3.93 -2.37
N ARG A 118 7.35 -4.45 -1.87
CA ARG A 118 8.67 -4.05 -2.37
C ARG A 118 8.87 -4.49 -3.81
N GLN A 119 8.52 -5.72 -4.16
CA GLN A 119 8.65 -6.22 -5.53
C GLN A 119 7.75 -5.45 -6.50
N VAL A 120 6.53 -5.11 -6.08
CA VAL A 120 5.60 -4.30 -6.88
C VAL A 120 6.15 -2.90 -7.13
N THR A 121 6.67 -2.24 -6.10
CA THR A 121 7.14 -0.84 -6.20
C THR A 121 8.50 -0.69 -6.87
N ARG A 122 9.36 -1.71 -6.82
CA ARG A 122 10.74 -1.67 -7.31
C ARG A 122 10.91 -1.09 -8.73
N PRO A 123 10.20 -1.56 -9.78
CA PRO A 123 10.36 -1.00 -11.12
C PRO A 123 9.92 0.47 -11.24
N PHE A 124 8.93 0.90 -10.44
CA PHE A 124 8.44 2.28 -10.44
C PHE A 124 9.44 3.21 -9.76
N LEU A 125 9.97 2.80 -8.61
CA LEU A 125 10.97 3.58 -7.89
C LEU A 125 12.26 3.70 -8.69
N ALA A 126 12.71 2.63 -9.36
CA ALA A 126 13.85 2.68 -10.27
C ALA A 126 13.66 3.74 -11.38
N ARG A 127 12.50 3.72 -12.06
CA ARG A 127 12.19 4.68 -13.12
C ARG A 127 12.10 6.11 -12.60
N LEU A 128 11.41 6.31 -11.48
CA LEU A 128 11.30 7.64 -10.86
C LEU A 128 12.68 8.17 -10.47
N CYS A 129 13.53 7.31 -9.90
CA CYS A 129 14.91 7.63 -9.53
C CYS A 129 15.73 8.13 -10.73
N GLU A 130 15.64 7.43 -11.86
CA GLU A 130 16.29 7.84 -13.11
C GLU A 130 15.75 9.17 -13.64
N GLN A 131 14.44 9.40 -13.56
CA GLN A 131 13.79 10.61 -14.07
C GLN A 131 14.10 11.86 -13.24
N VAL A 132 14.05 11.75 -11.91
CA VAL A 132 14.23 12.89 -11.01
C VAL A 132 15.70 13.12 -10.63
N GLY A 133 16.51 12.08 -10.80
CA GLY A 133 17.93 12.05 -10.46
C GLY A 133 18.20 12.14 -8.96
N GLU A 134 17.24 11.81 -8.08
CA GLU A 134 17.42 11.77 -6.62
C GLU A 134 17.03 10.39 -6.08
N ASN A 135 17.56 10.02 -4.91
CA ASN A 135 17.22 8.75 -4.27
C ASN A 135 15.71 8.67 -3.98
N THR A 136 15.09 7.57 -4.41
CA THR A 136 13.67 7.29 -4.15
C THR A 136 13.53 6.20 -3.11
N TYR A 137 12.52 6.30 -2.27
CA TYR A 137 12.29 5.38 -1.16
C TYR A 137 10.85 4.89 -1.14
N LEU A 138 10.69 3.63 -0.72
CA LEU A 138 9.42 3.11 -0.21
C LEU A 138 9.38 3.31 1.29
N ALA A 139 8.36 4.00 1.79
CA ALA A 139 8.04 4.06 3.20
C ALA A 139 6.81 3.21 3.52
N LEU A 140 6.83 2.51 4.66
CA LEU A 140 5.74 1.67 5.15
C LEU A 140 5.41 1.99 6.61
N ARG A 141 4.14 1.90 6.97
CA ARG A 141 3.69 1.79 8.35
C ARG A 141 4.21 0.48 8.96
N SER A 142 4.71 0.58 10.18
CA SER A 142 5.12 -0.56 11.02
C SER A 142 4.55 -0.33 12.41
N GLY A 143 3.36 -0.87 12.66
CA GLY A 143 2.60 -0.64 13.89
C GLY A 143 2.22 0.83 14.08
N SER A 144 2.69 1.45 15.15
CA SER A 144 2.50 2.87 15.49
C SER A 144 3.60 3.78 14.93
N THR A 145 4.49 3.26 14.08
CA THR A 145 5.60 4.01 13.50
C THR A 145 5.63 3.89 11.99
N VAL A 146 6.50 4.65 11.34
CA VAL A 146 6.75 4.54 9.90
C VAL A 146 8.23 4.32 9.64
N THR A 147 8.58 3.54 8.62
CA THR A 147 9.96 3.14 8.31
C THR A 147 10.20 3.16 6.80
N TYR A 148 11.46 3.30 6.37
CA TYR A 148 11.83 3.05 4.98
C TYR A 148 12.06 1.56 4.77
N ALA A 149 11.36 0.96 3.81
CA ALA A 149 11.42 -0.47 3.53
C ALA A 149 12.29 -0.82 2.31
N ASP A 150 12.43 0.13 1.38
CA ASP A 150 13.26 -0.03 0.19
C ASP A 150 13.83 1.31 -0.30
N ARG A 151 14.88 1.26 -1.11
CA ARG A 151 15.54 2.42 -1.73
C ARG A 151 16.05 2.08 -3.13
N HIS A 152 15.91 3.04 -4.04
CA HIS A 152 16.71 3.12 -5.27
C HIS A 152 17.62 4.34 -5.23
N GLU A 153 18.88 4.15 -5.61
CA GLU A 153 19.90 5.19 -5.55
C GLU A 153 20.11 5.85 -6.90
N ALA A 154 20.00 7.17 -6.92
CA ALA A 154 20.48 7.97 -8.05
C ALA A 154 21.98 8.10 -7.81
N GLY A 155 22.82 7.62 -8.74
CA GLY A 155 24.29 7.54 -8.61
C GLY A 155 25.03 8.88 -8.50
N GLN A 156 24.53 9.82 -7.71
CA GLN A 156 25.11 11.13 -7.44
C GLN A 156 26.31 11.03 -6.48
N ASN A 157 27.29 11.92 -6.65
CA ASN A 157 28.47 12.00 -5.78
C ASN A 157 28.14 12.44 -4.34
N VAL A 158 27.06 13.20 -4.13
CA VAL A 158 26.58 13.65 -2.81
C VAL A 158 25.08 13.39 -2.70
N ALA A 159 24.76 12.25 -2.10
CA ALA A 159 23.40 11.79 -1.91
C ALA A 159 22.99 11.81 -0.42
N ILE A 160 21.73 12.14 -0.17
CA ILE A 160 21.13 11.95 1.14
C ILE A 160 20.70 10.49 1.24
N VAL A 161 21.22 9.78 2.24
CA VAL A 161 21.00 8.35 2.39
C VAL A 161 20.25 8.08 3.69
N MET A 162 18.97 7.74 3.58
CA MET A 162 18.15 7.35 4.74
C MET A 162 18.38 5.88 5.11
N LYS A 163 18.44 5.61 6.43
CA LYS A 163 18.58 4.24 6.96
C LYS A 163 17.26 3.48 6.86
N LEU A 164 17.30 2.29 6.24
CA LEU A 164 16.15 1.40 6.14
C LEU A 164 15.81 0.76 7.50
N GLY A 165 14.53 0.40 7.67
CA GLY A 165 13.98 -0.33 8.83
C GLY A 165 13.95 0.45 10.15
N SER A 166 14.46 1.68 10.17
CA SER A 166 14.55 2.49 11.39
C SER A 166 13.36 3.47 11.48
N PRO A 167 12.62 3.51 12.61
CA PRO A 167 11.45 4.37 12.79
C PRO A 167 11.73 5.84 12.47
N ARG A 168 10.71 6.53 11.95
CA ARG A 168 10.74 7.97 11.67
C ARG A 168 9.71 8.73 12.52
N PRO A 169 10.06 9.95 12.99
CA PRO A 169 9.10 10.82 13.68
C PRO A 169 7.89 11.14 12.82
N LEU A 170 6.70 10.99 13.40
CA LEU A 170 5.43 11.23 12.71
C LEU A 170 5.17 12.72 12.48
N HIS A 171 5.63 13.59 13.38
CA HIS A 171 5.37 15.03 13.32
C HIS A 171 6.36 15.82 12.46
N ALA A 172 7.58 15.30 12.24
CA ALA A 172 8.68 16.08 11.66
C ALA A 172 9.14 15.58 10.27
N THR A 173 8.73 14.38 9.85
CA THR A 173 9.11 13.82 8.54
C THR A 173 7.97 13.91 7.55
N SER A 174 8.28 14.04 6.25
CA SER A 174 7.27 14.09 5.20
C SER A 174 6.42 12.82 5.17
N ILE A 175 7.06 11.64 5.27
CA ILE A 175 6.37 10.34 5.33
C ILE A 175 5.55 10.17 6.61
N GLY A 176 6.04 10.66 7.74
CA GLY A 176 5.34 10.57 9.02
C GLY A 176 4.05 11.37 8.97
N LYS A 177 4.14 12.63 8.54
CA LYS A 177 2.99 13.51 8.41
C LYS A 177 2.02 13.01 7.34
N LEU A 178 2.53 12.48 6.23
CA LEU A 178 1.67 11.91 5.18
C LEU A 178 0.87 10.72 5.70
N LEU A 179 1.53 9.71 6.26
CA LEU A 179 0.84 8.52 6.72
C LEU A 179 -0.08 8.82 7.90
N SER A 180 0.32 9.70 8.82
CA SER A 180 -0.58 10.20 9.88
C SER A 180 -1.78 10.99 9.34
N ALA A 181 -1.67 11.67 8.20
CA ALA A 181 -2.79 12.40 7.64
C ALA A 181 -3.87 11.45 7.08
N PHE A 182 -3.47 10.31 6.52
CA PHE A 182 -4.38 9.35 5.88
C PHE A 182 -4.74 8.13 6.76
N ASN A 183 -4.08 7.95 7.91
CA ASN A 183 -4.28 6.82 8.78
C ASN A 183 -4.69 7.28 10.20
N PRO A 184 -5.93 7.03 10.65
CA PRO A 184 -6.43 7.50 11.94
C PRO A 184 -5.62 7.02 13.17
N ASP A 185 -5.07 5.80 13.13
CA ASP A 185 -4.25 5.28 14.24
C ASP A 185 -2.91 6.03 14.33
N LEU A 186 -2.28 6.31 13.18
CA LEU A 186 -1.06 7.10 13.13
C LEU A 186 -1.32 8.57 13.42
N GLU A 187 -2.51 9.11 13.10
CA GLU A 187 -2.92 10.45 13.53
C GLU A 187 -2.99 10.53 15.05
N ALA A 188 -3.66 9.55 15.68
CA ALA A 188 -3.78 9.47 17.13
C ALA A 188 -2.41 9.36 17.80
N GLU A 189 -1.52 8.51 17.30
CA GLU A 189 -0.17 8.36 17.85
C GLU A 189 0.70 9.62 17.63
N ALA A 190 0.57 10.30 16.49
CA ALA A 190 1.28 11.55 16.24
C ALA A 190 0.84 12.70 17.16
N LEU A 191 -0.44 12.73 17.53
CA LEU A 191 -1.02 13.78 18.37
C LEU A 191 -1.02 13.44 19.88
N LYS A 192 -0.68 12.20 20.23
CA LYS A 192 -0.64 11.71 21.62
C LYS A 192 0.31 12.48 22.54
N PRO A 193 1.55 12.84 22.13
CA PRO A 193 2.47 13.56 23.02
C PRO A 193 1.92 14.93 23.41
N ALA A 194 2.15 15.35 24.66
CA ALA A 194 1.80 16.71 25.12
C ALA A 194 2.69 17.78 24.47
N HIS A 195 3.96 17.44 24.25
CA HIS A 195 4.94 18.25 23.53
C HIS A 195 5.64 17.37 22.49
N LEU A 196 5.83 17.90 21.30
CA LEU A 196 6.53 17.22 20.23
C LEU A 196 8.02 17.62 20.25
N GLU A 197 8.91 16.65 20.03
CA GLU A 197 10.36 16.87 20.10
C GLU A 197 10.82 17.87 19.00
N PRO A 198 11.53 18.95 19.37
CA PRO A 198 12.13 19.87 18.39
C PRO A 198 13.40 19.25 17.80
N LEU A 199 13.36 18.83 16.53
CA LEU A 199 14.54 18.31 15.83
C LEU A 199 15.37 19.45 15.20
N THR A 200 14.70 20.53 14.82
CA THR A 200 15.27 21.76 14.25
C THR A 200 14.43 22.96 14.67
N ALA A 201 14.90 24.17 14.38
CA ALA A 201 14.12 25.40 14.58
C ALA A 201 12.83 25.47 13.73
N ARG A 202 12.68 24.59 12.73
CA ARG A 202 11.51 24.53 11.84
C ARG A 202 10.53 23.42 12.19
N THR A 203 10.86 22.55 13.15
CA THR A 203 9.98 21.45 13.54
C THR A 203 8.66 21.97 14.10
N ILE A 204 7.54 21.41 13.63
CA ILE A 204 6.24 21.67 14.24
C ILE A 204 6.21 21.03 15.64
N ILE A 205 6.17 21.86 16.68
CA ILE A 205 6.17 21.38 18.08
C ILE A 205 4.79 21.43 18.75
N GLU A 206 3.86 22.20 18.17
CA GLU A 206 2.51 22.39 18.71
C GLU A 206 1.52 21.41 18.08
N ARG A 207 0.71 20.76 18.93
CA ARG A 207 -0.26 19.75 18.50
C ARG A 207 -1.31 20.31 17.54
N ASP A 208 -1.82 21.51 17.81
CA ASP A 208 -2.85 22.13 16.96
C ASP A 208 -2.28 22.53 15.60
N ALA A 209 -1.02 22.96 15.56
CA ALA A 209 -0.32 23.21 14.31
C ALA A 209 -0.09 21.91 13.52
N LEU A 210 0.27 20.81 14.19
CA LEU A 210 0.38 19.51 13.54
C LEU A 210 -0.97 19.04 13.00
N ARG A 211 -2.06 19.16 13.77
CA ARG A 211 -3.42 18.81 13.32
C ARG A 211 -3.82 19.60 12.07
N ALA A 212 -3.54 20.90 12.05
CA ALA A 212 -3.79 21.73 10.88
C ALA A 212 -2.96 21.28 9.66
N GLU A 213 -1.67 20.95 9.85
CA GLU A 213 -0.82 20.42 8.78
C GLU A 213 -1.33 19.08 8.23
N LEU A 214 -1.75 18.15 9.10
CA LEU A 214 -2.33 16.87 8.67
C LEU A 214 -3.62 17.06 7.87
N ALA A 215 -4.48 18.01 8.26
CA ALA A 215 -5.68 18.36 7.50
C ALA A 215 -5.33 18.91 6.11
N MET A 216 -4.36 19.82 6.02
CA MET A 216 -3.88 20.34 4.73
C MET A 216 -3.28 19.24 3.85
N ILE A 217 -2.55 18.29 4.45
CA ILE A 217 -1.99 17.14 3.72
C ILE A 217 -3.09 16.27 3.13
N ARG A 218 -4.16 15.98 3.89
CA ARG A 218 -5.32 15.24 3.36
C ARG A 218 -5.96 15.95 2.18
N GLU A 219 -6.14 17.27 2.29
CA GLU A 219 -6.78 18.08 1.24
C GLU A 219 -5.94 18.12 -0.04
N ARG A 220 -4.62 18.34 0.07
CA ARG A 220 -3.73 18.46 -1.10
C ARG A 220 -3.23 17.12 -1.66
N GLY A 221 -3.28 16.03 -0.89
CA GLY A 221 -2.88 14.69 -1.33
C GLY A 221 -1.38 14.37 -1.24
N TYR A 222 -0.56 15.23 -0.62
CA TYR A 222 0.89 15.00 -0.48
C TYR A 222 1.47 15.76 0.72
N SER A 223 2.71 15.44 1.09
CA SER A 223 3.43 16.09 2.18
C SER A 223 4.76 16.65 1.70
N VAL A 224 5.08 17.88 2.09
CA VAL A 224 6.41 18.48 1.86
C VAL A 224 6.92 19.05 3.17
N THR A 225 8.14 18.68 3.55
CA THR A 225 8.86 19.28 4.67
C THR A 225 10.06 20.06 4.17
N ASP A 226 10.33 21.20 4.80
CA ASP A 226 11.49 22.03 4.51
C ASP A 226 12.27 22.30 5.80
N GLY A 227 13.31 21.50 6.02
CA GLY A 227 14.20 21.64 7.14
C GLY A 227 13.64 21.15 8.47
N GLU A 228 12.46 20.53 8.51
CA GLU A 228 11.78 20.18 9.78
C GLU A 228 12.48 19.05 10.55
N SER A 229 12.94 18.00 9.85
CA SER A 229 13.66 16.88 10.46
C SER A 229 15.18 17.02 10.40
N VAL A 230 15.71 17.62 9.33
CA VAL A 230 17.14 17.87 9.12
C VAL A 230 17.26 19.21 8.42
N GLU A 231 18.04 20.11 9.00
CA GLU A 231 18.20 21.47 8.46
C GLU A 231 18.78 21.44 7.04
N GLY A 232 18.25 22.31 6.17
CA GLY A 232 18.69 22.40 4.77
C GLY A 232 18.21 21.26 3.87
N ILE A 233 17.38 20.33 4.36
CA ILE A 233 16.82 19.24 3.56
C ILE A 233 15.34 19.47 3.28
N VAL A 234 14.96 19.35 2.00
CA VAL A 234 13.56 19.30 1.58
C VAL A 234 13.19 17.84 1.32
N ALA A 235 12.05 17.40 1.83
CA ALA A 235 11.55 16.05 1.61
C ALA A 235 10.08 16.08 1.16
N ILE A 236 9.75 15.19 0.24
CA ILE A 236 8.41 15.04 -0.34
C ILE A 236 7.94 13.61 -0.06
N ALA A 237 6.66 13.44 0.22
CA ALA A 237 6.02 12.15 0.27
C ALA A 237 4.67 12.18 -0.45
N THR A 238 4.39 11.12 -1.21
CA THR A 238 3.10 10.91 -1.92
C THR A 238 2.51 9.55 -1.54
N PRO A 239 1.19 9.44 -1.36
CA PRO A 239 0.54 8.26 -0.79
C PRO A 239 0.55 7.09 -1.77
N ILE A 240 0.57 5.87 -1.25
CA ILE A 240 0.24 4.65 -1.99
C ILE A 240 -1.02 4.08 -1.33
N PHE A 241 -2.14 4.16 -2.05
CA PHE A 241 -3.41 3.54 -1.69
C PHE A 241 -3.38 2.05 -1.97
N SER A 242 -3.94 1.26 -1.05
CA SER A 242 -4.21 -0.18 -1.22
C SER A 242 -5.58 -0.41 -1.87
N ALA A 243 -5.91 -1.68 -2.16
CA ALA A 243 -7.23 -2.09 -2.63
C ALA A 243 -8.39 -1.65 -1.72
N THR A 244 -8.15 -1.46 -0.42
CA THR A 244 -9.18 -1.00 0.53
C THR A 244 -9.29 0.53 0.60
N GLY A 245 -8.50 1.26 -0.18
CA GLY A 245 -8.39 2.72 -0.09
C GLY A 245 -7.56 3.22 1.11
N ALA A 246 -6.96 2.31 1.90
CA ALA A 246 -6.09 2.69 3.01
C ALA A 246 -4.70 3.14 2.51
N VAL A 247 -4.05 4.03 3.28
CA VAL A 247 -2.69 4.51 3.02
C VAL A 247 -1.77 4.06 4.15
N ASP A 248 -1.10 2.93 3.95
CA ASP A 248 -0.07 2.40 4.85
C ASP A 248 1.33 2.46 4.22
N ALA A 249 1.44 3.01 3.00
CA ALA A 249 2.67 3.11 2.25
C ALA A 249 2.78 4.47 1.52
N ALA A 250 4.01 4.88 1.22
CA ALA A 250 4.29 6.13 0.54
C ALA A 250 5.56 6.06 -0.31
N VAL A 251 5.58 6.81 -1.41
CA VAL A 251 6.79 7.13 -2.16
C VAL A 251 7.43 8.36 -1.53
N HIS A 252 8.75 8.34 -1.37
CA HIS A 252 9.51 9.44 -0.75
C HIS A 252 10.74 9.82 -1.57
N ILE A 253 10.99 11.14 -1.65
CA ILE A 253 12.25 11.73 -2.15
C ILE A 253 12.69 12.80 -1.15
N SER A 254 14.00 12.89 -0.91
CA SER A 254 14.58 14.04 -0.24
C SER A 254 15.88 14.50 -0.91
N ALA A 255 16.13 15.80 -0.85
CA ALA A 255 17.30 16.43 -1.42
C ALA A 255 17.68 17.70 -0.63
N PRO A 256 18.94 18.17 -0.74
CA PRO A 256 19.31 19.48 -0.22
C PRO A 256 18.42 20.55 -0.83
N ARG A 257 18.05 21.56 -0.03
CA ARG A 257 17.13 22.64 -0.42
C ARG A 257 17.49 23.24 -1.79
N GLY A 258 18.77 23.51 -2.05
CA GLY A 258 19.22 24.07 -3.33
C GLY A 258 18.96 23.20 -4.57
N ARG A 259 18.65 21.90 -4.43
CA ARG A 259 18.30 21.01 -5.54
C ARG A 259 16.80 20.79 -5.72
N LEU A 260 15.99 21.15 -4.73
CA LEU A 260 14.56 20.85 -4.68
C LEU A 260 13.75 22.10 -4.30
N THR A 261 13.99 23.18 -5.03
CA THR A 261 13.34 24.50 -4.90
C THR A 261 12.97 25.07 -6.26
N GLY A 262 12.20 26.17 -6.24
CA GLY A 262 11.73 26.86 -7.45
C GLY A 262 10.92 25.93 -8.34
N ASP A 263 11.21 25.97 -9.64
CA ASP A 263 10.45 25.23 -10.65
C ASP A 263 10.67 23.71 -10.60
N ARG A 264 11.71 23.24 -9.89
CA ARG A 264 12.01 21.79 -9.81
C ARG A 264 11.08 21.05 -8.85
N LEU A 265 10.63 21.70 -7.76
CA LEU A 265 9.77 21.06 -6.77
C LEU A 265 8.43 20.58 -7.39
N PRO A 266 7.67 21.42 -8.13
CA PRO A 266 6.43 20.97 -8.78
C PRO A 266 6.63 19.84 -9.79
N VAL A 267 7.75 19.85 -10.53
CA VAL A 267 8.07 18.80 -11.51
C VAL A 267 8.31 17.46 -10.80
N VAL A 268 9.15 17.44 -9.77
CA VAL A 268 9.43 16.21 -9.01
C VAL A 268 8.17 15.69 -8.34
N LEU A 269 7.39 16.58 -7.71
CA LEU A 269 6.13 16.20 -7.07
C LEU A 269 5.13 15.60 -8.08
N THR A 270 5.03 16.16 -9.29
CA THR A 270 4.17 15.62 -10.35
C THR A 270 4.57 14.20 -10.73
N GLU A 271 5.86 13.92 -10.92
CA GLU A 271 6.35 12.57 -11.23
C GLU A 271 6.14 11.61 -10.05
N MET A 272 6.31 12.07 -8.81
CA MET A 272 6.01 11.29 -7.62
C MET A 272 4.53 10.91 -7.53
N LEU A 273 3.62 11.85 -7.79
CA LEU A 273 2.17 11.59 -7.78
C LEU A 273 1.77 10.60 -8.87
N ARG A 274 2.33 10.72 -10.09
CA ARG A 274 2.11 9.74 -11.17
C ARG A 274 2.63 8.35 -10.78
N THR A 275 3.80 8.28 -10.16
CA THR A 275 4.41 7.03 -9.70
C THR A 275 3.55 6.39 -8.63
N SER A 276 3.14 7.15 -7.61
CA SER A 276 2.22 6.73 -6.57
C SER A 276 0.91 6.20 -7.14
N ALA A 277 0.31 6.93 -8.08
CA ALA A 277 -0.94 6.51 -8.72
C ALA A 277 -0.78 5.17 -9.45
N ALA A 278 0.27 5.02 -10.27
CA ALA A 278 0.53 3.78 -11.01
C ALA A 278 0.78 2.57 -10.08
N ILE A 279 1.48 2.78 -8.96
CA ILE A 279 1.65 1.74 -7.93
C ILE A 279 0.30 1.39 -7.32
N SER A 280 -0.52 2.39 -6.96
CA SER A 280 -1.84 2.16 -6.39
C SER A 280 -2.80 1.42 -7.32
N GLU A 281 -2.80 1.74 -8.62
CA GLU A 281 -3.57 0.99 -9.63
C GLU A 281 -3.14 -0.48 -9.65
N GLN A 282 -1.83 -0.75 -9.61
CA GLN A 282 -1.32 -2.11 -9.58
C GLN A 282 -1.67 -2.86 -8.29
N LEU A 283 -1.88 -2.16 -7.18
CA LEU A 283 -2.37 -2.72 -5.92
C LEU A 283 -3.90 -2.84 -5.87
N GLY A 284 -4.61 -2.48 -6.94
CA GLY A 284 -6.06 -2.56 -7.03
C GLY A 284 -6.82 -1.44 -6.30
N ALA A 285 -6.17 -0.30 -6.06
CA ALA A 285 -6.82 0.82 -5.38
C ALA A 285 -8.03 1.36 -6.16
N PRO A 286 -9.10 1.81 -5.47
CA PRO A 286 -10.29 2.36 -6.13
C PRO A 286 -9.95 3.56 -7.01
N SER A 287 -10.46 3.58 -8.24
CA SER A 287 -10.12 4.61 -9.25
C SER A 287 -10.44 6.05 -8.82
N GLU A 288 -11.38 6.24 -7.88
CA GLU A 288 -11.78 7.53 -7.31
C GLU A 288 -10.68 8.16 -6.46
N VAL A 289 -9.85 7.32 -5.81
CA VAL A 289 -8.82 7.76 -4.86
C VAL A 289 -7.47 7.99 -5.55
N VAL A 290 -7.29 7.41 -6.74
CA VAL A 290 -6.00 7.32 -7.44
C VAL A 290 -5.75 8.47 -8.41
N ARG A 291 -6.73 9.35 -8.66
CA ARG A 291 -6.58 10.46 -9.63
C ARG A 291 -6.07 11.74 -8.95
N PRO A 292 -4.75 12.02 -8.99
CA PRO A 292 -4.26 13.32 -8.53
C PRO A 292 -4.76 14.40 -9.49
N ASP A 293 -5.32 15.47 -8.95
CA ASP A 293 -5.58 16.69 -9.71
C ASP A 293 -4.24 17.42 -9.96
N LEU A 294 -3.50 16.98 -10.97
CA LEU A 294 -2.17 17.50 -11.29
C LEU A 294 -2.18 19.00 -11.65
N ALA A 295 -3.32 19.53 -12.11
CA ALA A 295 -3.46 20.95 -12.47
C ALA A 295 -3.51 21.85 -11.24
N SER A 296 -4.10 21.40 -10.13
CA SER A 296 -4.12 22.16 -8.87
C SER A 296 -2.81 22.07 -8.09
N VAL A 297 -2.03 20.98 -8.22
CA VAL A 297 -0.75 20.79 -7.52
C VAL A 297 0.25 21.92 -7.79
N ALA A 298 0.40 22.34 -9.06
CA ALA A 298 1.32 23.43 -9.40
C ALA A 298 0.88 24.79 -8.83
N ALA A 299 -0.43 25.06 -8.82
CA ALA A 299 -0.99 26.29 -8.26
C ALA A 299 -0.90 26.34 -6.73
N LEU A 300 -1.15 25.21 -6.06
CA LEU A 300 -1.02 25.06 -4.61
C LEU A 300 0.42 25.24 -4.15
N GLU A 301 1.40 24.71 -4.88
CA GLU A 301 2.81 24.90 -4.54
C GLU A 301 3.30 26.32 -4.81
N ALA A 302 2.87 26.96 -5.90
CA ALA A 302 3.16 28.37 -6.13
C ALA A 302 2.65 29.25 -4.97
N ASP A 303 1.49 28.91 -4.41
CA ASP A 303 0.95 29.59 -3.24
C ASP A 303 1.65 29.25 -1.92
N ARG A 304 2.02 27.99 -1.71
CA ARG A 304 2.84 27.54 -0.56
C ARG A 304 4.19 28.25 -0.52
N VAL A 305 4.88 28.34 -1.66
CA VAL A 305 6.15 29.08 -1.78
C VAL A 305 5.95 30.55 -1.45
N ARG A 306 4.88 31.20 -1.95
CA ARG A 306 4.55 32.60 -1.61
C ARG A 306 4.26 32.79 -0.11
N ARG A 307 3.49 31.89 0.51
CA ARG A 307 3.22 31.92 1.97
C ARG A 307 4.46 31.64 2.82
N GLY A 308 5.37 30.80 2.35
CA GLY A 308 6.67 30.54 2.97
C GLY A 308 7.58 31.77 2.98
N HIS A 309 7.62 32.52 1.86
CA HIS A 309 8.35 33.80 1.77
C HIS A 309 7.71 34.89 2.66
N ALA A 310 6.38 34.93 2.78
CA ALA A 310 5.68 35.89 3.63
C ALA A 310 5.89 35.69 5.14
N ARG A 311 6.33 34.50 5.57
CA ARG A 311 6.71 34.21 6.98
C ARG A 311 8.15 34.62 7.34
N GLY A 312 8.87 35.32 6.46
CA GLY A 312 10.17 35.93 6.79
C GLY A 312 11.31 34.92 6.98
N LEU A 313 11.36 33.85 6.20
CA LEU A 313 12.40 32.82 6.26
C LEU A 313 13.28 32.89 5.00
N THR A 314 14.18 33.87 4.95
CA THR A 314 15.37 33.85 4.07
C THR A 314 16.40 32.84 4.57
#